data_AF-A0A1V2H571-F1
#
_entry.id   AF-A0A1V2H571-F1
#
_cell.length_a   1.000
_cell.length_b   1.000
_cell.length_c   1.000
_cell.angle_alpha   90.00
_cell.angle_beta   90.00
_cell.angle_gamma   90.00
#
_symmetry.space_group_name_H-M   'P 1'
#
loop_
_entity.id
_entity.type
_entity.pdbx_description
1 polymer ?
#
loop_
_entity_poly.entity_id
_entity_poly.type
_entity_poly.pdbx_seq_one_letter_code
_entity_poly.pdbx_strand_id
1 'polypeptide(L)'
;MDLDAARLPRARHEVLGTHLSSWRSWAVRSRCSHLECPPNRMIAVTDIADSRGDVTLEGMADGIRCSACGATAGAVSLVLRLTAGESIQRVRSAA
;
A
#
# COMPACT_ATOMS: atom_id res chain seq x y z
N MET A 1 7.83 9.05 26.39
CA MET A 1 7.72 8.19 25.20
C MET A 1 6.93 8.98 24.18
N ASP A 2 7.64 9.62 23.25
CA ASP A 2 7.09 10.39 22.15
C ASP A 2 6.27 9.49 21.22
N LEU A 3 4.96 9.72 21.18
CA LEU A 3 4.13 9.33 20.05
C LEU A 3 4.43 10.33 18.94
N ASP A 4 5.49 10.07 18.20
CA ASP A 4 5.83 10.78 16.98
C ASP A 4 4.65 10.60 16.01
N ALA A 5 3.78 11.61 15.97
CA ALA A 5 2.68 11.71 15.04
C ALA A 5 3.30 11.86 13.65
N ALA A 6 3.58 10.71 13.02
CA ALA A 6 4.14 10.56 11.70
C ALA A 6 3.54 11.62 10.77
N ARG A 7 4.30 12.68 10.51
CA ARG A 7 3.97 13.69 9.52
C ARG A 7 3.86 12.96 8.20
N LEU A 8 2.64 12.71 7.74
CA LEU A 8 2.37 12.21 6.41
C LEU A 8 3.07 13.16 5.41
N PRO A 9 3.98 12.66 4.55
CA PRO A 9 4.73 13.51 3.64
C PRO A 9 3.77 14.30 2.75
N ARG A 10 3.94 15.62 2.71
CA ARG A 10 2.97 16.56 2.12
C ARG A 10 3.01 16.63 0.58
N ALA A 11 3.87 15.89 -0.11
CA ALA A 11 3.88 15.80 -1.56
C ALA A 11 3.64 14.36 -2.04
N ARG A 12 2.55 14.15 -2.79
CA ARG A 12 2.16 12.82 -3.31
C ARG A 12 3.25 12.15 -4.15
N HIS A 13 4.06 12.92 -4.88
CA HIS A 13 5.20 12.39 -5.66
C HIS A 13 6.38 11.97 -4.79
N GLU A 14 6.66 12.67 -3.68
CA GLU A 14 7.74 12.28 -2.77
C GLU A 14 7.43 10.94 -2.11
N VAL A 15 6.15 10.66 -1.82
CA VAL A 15 5.73 9.40 -1.20
C VAL A 15 5.97 8.20 -2.11
N LEU A 16 5.68 8.29 -3.41
CA LEU A 16 5.78 7.15 -4.33
C LEU A 16 7.22 6.62 -4.48
N GLY A 17 8.19 7.53 -4.42
CA GLY A 17 9.62 7.19 -4.46
C GLY A 17 10.18 6.63 -3.15
N THR A 18 9.41 6.62 -2.06
CA THR A 18 9.89 6.05 -0.79
C THR A 18 9.91 4.52 -0.82
N HIS A 19 10.93 3.95 -0.20
CA HIS A 19 11.09 2.51 -0.03
C HIS A 19 10.07 1.92 0.95
N LEU A 20 9.67 0.66 0.72
CA LEU A 20 8.73 -0.08 1.57
C LEU A 20 9.17 -0.16 3.03
N SER A 21 10.47 -0.15 3.30
CA SER A 21 11.03 -0.13 4.65
C SER A 21 10.52 1.02 5.52
N SER A 22 10.19 2.17 4.92
CA SER A 22 9.59 3.32 5.62
C SER A 22 8.12 3.11 6.00
N TRP A 23 7.49 2.04 5.50
CA TRP A 23 6.06 1.76 5.63
C TRP A 23 5.78 0.41 6.31
N ARG A 24 6.74 -0.15 7.04
CA ARG A 24 6.63 -1.49 7.67
C ARG A 24 5.43 -1.67 8.60
N SER A 25 4.91 -0.61 9.19
CA SER A 25 3.70 -0.65 10.04
C SER A 25 2.38 -0.58 9.27
N TRP A 26 2.44 -0.45 7.95
CA TRP A 26 1.27 -0.32 7.08
C TRP A 26 0.93 -1.66 6.41
N ALA A 27 -0.30 -1.74 5.90
CA ALA A 27 -0.76 -2.82 5.04
C ALA A 27 -1.18 -2.28 3.68
N VAL A 28 -1.01 -3.08 2.63
CA VAL A 28 -1.52 -2.81 1.29
C VAL A 28 -2.91 -3.37 1.14
N ARG A 29 -3.84 -2.52 0.71
CA ARG A 29 -5.17 -2.89 0.23
C ARG A 29 -5.24 -2.61 -1.26
N SER A 30 -5.57 -3.63 -2.04
CA SER A 30 -5.70 -3.52 -3.50
C SER A 30 -7.12 -3.82 -3.97
N ARG A 31 -7.52 -3.35 -5.15
CA ARG A 31 -8.80 -3.72 -5.78
C ARG A 31 -8.58 -3.85 -7.28
N CYS A 32 -9.03 -4.95 -7.88
CA CYS A 32 -9.11 -5.06 -9.35
C CYS A 32 -10.34 -4.30 -9.89
N SER A 33 -10.41 -4.12 -11.20
CA SER A 33 -11.54 -3.47 -11.88
C SER A 33 -12.82 -4.33 -11.93
N HIS A 34 -12.73 -5.63 -11.67
CA HIS A 34 -13.90 -6.53 -11.68
C HIS A 34 -14.84 -6.25 -10.52
N LEU A 35 -16.10 -5.90 -10.82
CA LEU A 35 -17.11 -5.50 -9.84
C LEU A 35 -17.52 -6.63 -8.90
N GLU A 36 -17.54 -7.86 -9.40
CA GLU A 36 -17.94 -9.07 -8.65
C GLU A 36 -16.76 -9.75 -7.93
N CYS A 37 -15.55 -9.21 -8.08
CA CYS A 37 -14.40 -9.79 -7.40
C CYS A 37 -14.53 -9.54 -5.89
N PRO A 38 -14.38 -10.60 -5.06
CA PRO A 38 -14.51 -10.45 -3.62
C PRO A 38 -13.46 -9.47 -3.08
N PRO A 39 -13.73 -8.83 -1.93
CA PRO A 39 -12.83 -7.86 -1.35
C PRO A 39 -11.45 -8.50 -1.14
N ASN A 40 -10.41 -7.85 -1.66
CA ASN A 40 -9.05 -8.32 -1.48
C ASN A 40 -8.66 -8.30 -0.01
N ARG A 41 -7.84 -9.28 0.36
CA ARG A 41 -7.18 -9.30 1.65
C ARG A 41 -6.15 -8.18 1.72
N MET A 42 -6.01 -7.61 2.90
CA MET A 42 -4.89 -6.73 3.19
C MET A 42 -3.62 -7.57 3.34
N ILE A 43 -2.51 -7.08 2.80
CA ILE A 43 -1.20 -7.73 2.86
C ILE A 43 -0.27 -6.80 3.63
N ALA A 44 0.46 -7.28 4.63
CA ALA A 44 1.39 -6.42 5.35
C ALA A 44 2.52 -5.95 4.42
N VAL A 45 2.96 -4.71 4.57
CA VAL A 45 4.09 -4.19 3.77
C VAL A 45 5.36 -5.00 4.03
N THR A 46 5.55 -5.51 5.25
CA THR A 46 6.67 -6.40 5.60
C THR A 46 6.67 -7.66 4.74
N ASP A 47 5.52 -8.31 4.56
CA ASP A 47 5.43 -9.55 3.77
C ASP A 47 5.78 -9.30 2.30
N ILE A 48 5.43 -8.12 1.79
CA ILE A 48 5.80 -7.70 0.43
C ILE A 48 7.29 -7.42 0.34
N ALA A 49 7.85 -6.70 1.31
CA ALA A 49 9.28 -6.40 1.35
C ALA A 49 10.12 -7.68 1.50
N ASP A 50 9.67 -8.65 2.29
CA ASP A 50 10.35 -9.93 2.48
C ASP A 50 10.31 -10.80 1.21
N SER A 51 9.24 -10.68 0.41
CA SER A 51 9.08 -11.46 -0.83
C SER A 51 9.69 -10.81 -2.08
N ARG A 52 9.74 -9.48 -2.15
CA ARG A 52 10.19 -8.72 -3.34
C ARG A 52 11.46 -7.90 -3.11
N GLY A 53 11.95 -7.83 -1.87
CA GLY A 53 12.98 -6.89 -1.46
C GLY A 53 12.41 -5.49 -1.17
N ASP A 54 13.28 -4.60 -0.74
CA ASP A 54 12.93 -3.22 -0.38
C ASP A 54 12.79 -2.33 -1.62
N VAL A 55 11.70 -2.53 -2.37
CA VAL A 55 11.34 -1.71 -3.54
C VAL A 55 10.68 -0.39 -3.13
N THR A 56 10.47 0.51 -4.09
CA THR A 56 9.68 1.73 -3.87
C THR A 56 8.18 1.42 -3.81
N LEU A 57 7.39 2.33 -3.22
CA LEU A 57 5.93 2.22 -3.25
C LEU A 57 5.37 2.19 -4.66
N GLU A 58 5.95 2.93 -5.60
CA GLU A 58 5.56 2.88 -7.01
C GLU A 58 5.84 1.50 -7.62
N GLY A 59 7.08 1.00 -7.49
CA GLY A 59 7.45 -0.31 -8.03
C GLY A 59 6.65 -1.46 -7.40
N MET A 60 6.25 -1.34 -6.14
CA MET A 60 5.32 -2.25 -5.50
C MET A 60 3.93 -2.19 -6.15
N ALA A 61 3.37 -0.98 -6.35
CA ALA A 61 2.02 -0.79 -6.87
C ALA A 61 1.87 -1.33 -8.30
N ASP A 62 2.87 -1.14 -9.17
CA ASP A 62 2.86 -1.63 -10.55
C ASP A 62 2.79 -3.16 -10.64
N GLY A 63 3.35 -3.85 -9.63
CA GLY A 63 3.37 -5.31 -9.58
C GLY A 63 2.26 -5.95 -8.74
N ILE A 64 1.35 -5.17 -8.12
CA ILE A 64 0.30 -5.73 -7.25
C ILE A 64 -0.80 -6.38 -8.08
N ARG A 65 -1.10 -7.63 -7.74
CA ARG A 65 -2.24 -8.37 -8.28
C ARG A 65 -3.30 -8.56 -7.21
N CYS A 66 -4.54 -8.68 -7.65
CA CYS A 66 -5.66 -9.05 -6.81
C CYS A 66 -5.45 -10.48 -6.30
N SER A 67 -5.43 -10.65 -4.98
CA SER A 67 -5.28 -11.96 -4.33
C SER A 67 -6.42 -12.93 -4.65
N ALA A 68 -7.60 -12.42 -4.98
CA ALA A 68 -8.77 -13.25 -5.27
C ALA A 68 -8.85 -13.75 -6.72
N CYS A 69 -8.61 -12.88 -7.70
CA CYS A 69 -8.77 -13.22 -9.13
C CYS A 69 -7.47 -13.22 -9.94
N GLY A 70 -6.34 -12.83 -9.34
CA GLY A 70 -5.03 -12.79 -10.00
C GLY A 70 -4.85 -11.65 -11.01
N ALA A 71 -5.90 -10.89 -11.33
CA ALA A 71 -5.81 -9.73 -12.24
C ALA A 71 -4.97 -8.61 -11.64
N THR A 72 -4.40 -7.75 -12.49
CA THR A 72 -3.73 -6.52 -12.07
C THR A 72 -4.67 -5.66 -11.22
N ALA A 73 -4.17 -5.13 -10.11
CA ALA A 73 -4.96 -4.21 -9.31
C ALA A 73 -5.15 -2.87 -10.05
N GLY A 74 -6.40 -2.41 -10.15
CA GLY A 74 -6.72 -1.09 -10.69
C GLY A 74 -6.64 0.03 -9.64
N ALA A 75 -6.59 -0.34 -8.36
CA ALA A 75 -6.38 0.60 -7.26
C ALA A 75 -5.53 -0.04 -6.16
N VAL A 76 -4.57 0.70 -5.65
CA VAL A 76 -3.71 0.31 -4.53
C VAL A 76 -3.75 1.41 -3.47
N SER A 77 -3.79 1.04 -2.19
CA SER A 77 -3.74 1.96 -1.07
C SER A 77 -2.99 1.34 0.09
N LEU A 78 -2.19 2.14 0.78
CA LEU A 78 -1.66 1.80 2.08
C LEU A 78 -2.69 2.14 3.14
N VAL A 79 -2.80 1.28 4.14
CA VAL A 79 -3.70 1.41 5.27
C VAL A 79 -2.89 1.24 6.54
N LEU A 80 -2.95 2.25 7.41
CA LEU A 80 -2.46 2.17 8.78
C LEU A 80 -3.66 2.12 9.71
N ARG A 81 -3.76 1.04 10.49
CA ARG A 81 -4.76 0.92 11.54
C ARG A 81 -4.31 1.72 12.76
N LEU A 82 -5.16 2.63 13.21
CA LEU A 82 -4.98 3.46 14.38
C LEU A 82 -6.09 3.16 15.39
N THR A 83 -5.88 3.51 16.66
CA THR A 83 -6.92 3.36 17.69
C THR A 83 -8.20 4.14 17.37
N ALA A 84 -8.08 5.28 16.69
CA ALA A 84 -9.21 6.13 16.29
C ALA A 84 -9.82 5.78 14.92
N GLY A 85 -9.30 4.77 14.20
CA GLY A 85 -9.79 4.40 12.87
C GLY A 85 -8.69 3.99 11.90
N GLU A 86 -8.83 4.33 10.62
CA GLU A 86 -7.85 3.99 9.59
C GLU A 86 -7.29 5.26 8.93
N SER A 87 -5.97 5.32 8.76
CA SER A 87 -5.32 6.25 7.85
C SER A 87 -5.11 5.56 6.51
N ILE A 88 -5.60 6.17 5.42
CA ILE A 88 -5.56 5.59 4.08
C ILE A 88 -4.76 6.51 3.16
N GLN A 89 -3.65 5.99 2.65
CA GLN A 89 -2.82 6.65 1.64
C GLN A 89 -3.00 5.94 0.30
N ARG A 90 -3.60 6.62 -0.69
CA ARG A 90 -3.71 6.05 -2.04
C ARG A 90 -2.35 6.05 -2.73
N VAL A 91 -2.01 4.91 -3.33
CA VAL A 91 -0.83 4.75 -4.19
C VAL A 91 -1.37 4.69 -5.61
N ARG A 92 -1.31 5.82 -6.32
CA ARG A 92 -1.61 5.87 -7.75
C ARG A 92 -0.28 5.75 -8.46
N SER A 93 -0.07 4.67 -9.21
CA SER A 93 0.98 4.70 -10.22
C SER A 93 0.57 5.69 -11.31
N ALA A 94 1.56 6.37 -11.89
CA ALA A 94 1.36 7.15 -13.10
C ALA A 94 1.13 6.15 -14.25
N ALA A 95 -0.14 5.82 -14.50
CA ALA A 95 -0.52 5.12 -15.72
C ALA A 95 -0.36 6.05 -16.94
#